data_AF-A0A967GVY9-F1
#
_entry.id   AF-A0A967GVY9-F1
#
_cell.length_a   1.000
_cell.length_b   1.000
_cell.length_c   1.000
_cell.angle_alpha   90.00
_cell.angle_beta   90.00
_cell.angle_gamma   90.00
#
_symmetry.space_group_name_H-M   'P 1'
#
loop_
_entity.id
_entity.type
_entity.pdbx_description
1 polymer ?
#
loop_
_entity_poly.entity_id
_entity_poly.type
_entity_poly.pdbx_seq_one_letter_code
_entity_poly.pdbx_strand_id
1 'polypeptide(L)' 'YSLEHGHTSYTSNLGLLSLRRSIANYVSGFFGLEYDPRREVLVTVGVSEALDLALRALLNP' A
#
# COMPACT_ATOMS: atom_id res chain seq x y z
N TYR A 1 20.12 -3.35 -0.15
CA TYR A 1 19.77 -4.77 0.10
C TYR A 1 19.01 -5.40 -1.08
N SER A 2 17.98 -4.77 -1.67
CA SER A 2 17.23 -5.36 -2.81
C SER A 2 17.95 -5.36 -4.17
N LEU A 3 18.81 -4.37 -4.45
CA LEU A 3 19.53 -4.29 -5.73
C LEU A 3 20.59 -5.40 -5.89
N GLU A 4 21.18 -5.86 -4.79
CA GLU A 4 22.26 -6.86 -4.83
C GLU A 4 21.75 -8.30 -4.92
N HIS A 5 20.45 -8.53 -4.68
CA HIS A 5 19.79 -9.83 -4.80
C HIS A 5 18.95 -9.96 -6.07
N GLY A 6 19.08 -9.02 -7.03
CA GLY A 6 18.40 -9.11 -8.32
C GLY A 6 16.87 -9.02 -8.24
N HIS A 7 16.30 -8.51 -7.15
CA HIS A 7 14.85 -8.31 -7.00
C HIS A 7 14.42 -7.04 -7.75
N THR A 8 14.51 -7.07 -9.08
CA THR A 8 14.15 -5.98 -10.01
C THR A 8 12.83 -6.25 -10.76
N SER A 9 12.14 -7.34 -10.42
CA SER A 9 10.88 -7.71 -11.06
C SER A 9 9.75 -6.75 -10.68
N TYR A 10 8.81 -6.55 -11.60
CA TYR A 10 7.58 -5.82 -11.34
C TYR A 10 6.83 -6.43 -10.15
N THR A 11 6.35 -5.56 -9.26
CA THR A 11 5.44 -5.94 -8.19
C THR A 11 3.99 -5.71 -8.66
N SER A 12 3.01 -6.28 -7.95
CA SER A 12 1.60 -5.99 -8.22
C SER A 12 1.34 -4.47 -8.13
N ASN A 13 0.40 -3.95 -8.94
CA ASN A 13 -0.03 -2.55 -8.85
C ASN A 13 -0.53 -2.15 -7.45
N LEU A 14 -0.99 -3.12 -6.65
CA LEU A 14 -1.38 -2.88 -5.24
C LEU A 14 -0.17 -2.76 -4.30
N GLY A 15 1.02 -3.12 -4.77
CA GLY A 15 2.21 -3.37 -3.97
C GLY A 15 2.33 -4.84 -3.52
N LEU A 16 3.51 -5.16 -2.97
CA LEU A 16 3.83 -6.48 -2.44
C LEU A 16 2.82 -6.90 -1.35
N LEU A 17 2.29 -8.12 -1.45
CA LEU A 17 1.32 -8.62 -0.47
C LEU A 17 1.92 -8.72 0.94
N SER A 18 3.20 -9.06 1.05
CA SER A 18 3.92 -9.09 2.34
C SER A 18 3.93 -7.72 3.00
N LEU A 19 4.25 -6.66 2.24
CA LEU A 19 4.24 -5.29 2.73
C LEU A 19 2.84 -4.86 3.17
N ARG A 20 1.81 -5.16 2.36
CA ARG A 20 0.41 -4.84 2.71
C ARG A 20 -0.06 -5.53 4.00
N ARG A 21 0.33 -6.79 4.23
CA ARG A 21 0.07 -7.49 5.49
C ARG A 21 0.73 -6.81 6.69
N SER A 22 1.99 -6.41 6.54
CA SER A 22 2.71 -5.68 7.59
C SER A 22 2.04 -4.35 7.92
N ILE A 23 1.58 -3.62 6.90
CA ILE A 23 0.82 -2.37 7.09
C ILE A 23 -0.50 -2.62 7.82
N ALA A 24 -1.30 -3.60 7.40
CA ALA A 24 -2.56 -3.93 8.06
C ALA A 24 -2.37 -4.31 9.54
N ASN A 25 -1.34 -5.11 9.85
CA ASN A 25 -1.01 -5.48 11.22
C ASN A 25 -0.54 -4.27 12.05
N TYR A 26 0.26 -3.38 11.46
CA TYR A 26 0.65 -2.13 12.10
C TYR A 26 -0.58 -1.29 12.44
N VAL A 27 -1.49 -1.11 11.48
CA VAL A 27 -2.67 -0.28 11.70
C VAL A 27 -3.60 -0.88 12.76
N SER A 28 -3.78 -2.20 12.76
CA SER A 28 -4.54 -2.92 13.79
C SER A 28 -3.90 -2.76 15.18
N GLY A 29 -2.59 -2.95 15.31
CA GLY A 29 -1.91 -2.87 16.60
C GLY A 29 -1.83 -1.45 17.18
N PHE A 30 -1.62 -0.44 16.34
CA PHE A 30 -1.44 0.95 16.79
C PHE A 30 -2.74 1.75 16.89
N PHE A 31 -3.71 1.47 16.02
CA PHE A 31 -4.95 2.25 15.94
C PHE A 31 -6.22 1.43 16.21
N GLY A 32 -6.11 0.10 16.37
CA GLY A 32 -7.26 -0.77 16.62
C GLY A 32 -8.17 -0.96 15.40
N LEU A 33 -7.69 -0.66 14.19
CA LEU A 33 -8.45 -0.76 12.95
C LEU A 33 -7.99 -1.97 12.12
N GLU A 34 -8.92 -2.82 11.71
CA GLU A 34 -8.64 -3.98 10.87
C GLU A 34 -8.92 -3.69 9.39
N TYR A 35 -8.00 -4.09 8.52
CA TYR A 35 -8.12 -3.95 7.07
C TYR A 35 -7.66 -5.24 6.37
N ASP A 36 -8.37 -5.67 5.32
CA ASP A 36 -7.98 -6.79 4.48
C ASP A 36 -6.79 -6.40 3.58
N PRO A 37 -5.58 -6.96 3.79
CA PRO A 37 -4.41 -6.61 2.98
C PRO A 37 -4.56 -6.96 1.51
N ARG A 38 -5.52 -7.82 1.12
CA ARG A 38 -5.79 -8.18 -0.28
C ARG A 38 -6.64 -7.14 -1.02
N ARG A 39 -7.46 -6.36 -0.30
CA ARG A 39 -8.51 -5.52 -0.90
C ARG A 39 -8.50 -4.06 -0.44
N GLU A 40 -8.00 -3.79 0.75
CA GLU A 40 -8.18 -2.50 1.44
C GLU A 40 -6.85 -1.77 1.70
N VAL A 41 -5.73 -2.30 1.18
CA VAL A 41 -4.41 -1.68 1.29
C VAL A 41 -3.80 -1.53 -0.10
N LEU A 42 -3.46 -0.29 -0.47
CA LEU A 42 -2.76 0.08 -1.69
C LEU A 42 -1.46 0.80 -1.34
N VAL A 43 -0.32 0.30 -1.84
CA VAL A 43 0.99 0.93 -1.65
C VAL A 43 1.27 1.92 -2.76
N THR A 44 1.66 3.13 -2.39
CA THR A 44 2.06 4.20 -3.32
C THR A 44 3.55 4.54 -3.13
N VAL A 45 4.08 5.36 -4.04
CA VAL A 45 5.46 5.87 -3.96
C VAL A 45 5.65 6.91 -2.84
N GLY A 46 4.56 7.54 -2.38
CA GLY A 46 4.55 8.57 -1.37
C GLY A 46 3.13 8.98 -0.94
N VAL A 47 3.06 9.80 0.11
CA VAL A 47 1.79 10.28 0.68
C VAL A 47 1.08 11.24 -0.27
N SER A 48 1.82 12.10 -0.97
CA SER A 48 1.25 13.05 -1.93
C SER A 48 0.49 12.33 -3.05
N GLU A 49 1.05 11.25 -3.58
CA GLU A 49 0.42 10.43 -4.63
C GLU A 49 -0.78 9.65 -4.10
N ALA A 50 -0.72 9.17 -2.86
CA ALA A 50 -1.87 8.53 -2.22
C ALA A 50 -3.04 9.51 -2.07
N LEU A 51 -2.75 10.74 -1.66
CA LEU A 51 -3.76 11.77 -1.48
C LEU A 51 -4.36 12.23 -2.81
N ASP A 52 -3.52 12.52 -3.82
CA ASP A 52 -3.98 12.87 -5.17
C ASP A 52 -4.88 11.76 -5.75
N LEU A 53 -4.48 10.50 -5.62
CA LEU A 53 -5.27 9.36 -6.09
C LEU A 53 -6.61 9.25 -5.36
N ALA A 54 -6.63 9.40 -4.03
CA ALA A 54 -7.86 9.35 -3.25
C ALA A 54 -8.84 10.46 -3.65
N LEU A 55 -8.33 11.68 -3.84
CA LEU A 55 -9.16 12.82 -4.26
C LEU A 55 -9.74 12.59 -5.66
N ARG A 56 -8.93 12.13 -6.63
CA ARG A 56 -9.42 11.80 -7.98
C ARG A 56 -10.44 10.67 -8.01
N ALA A 57 -10.34 9.72 -7.08
CA ALA A 57 -11.26 8.59 -6.99
C ALA A 57 -12.60 8.97 -6.35
N LEU A 58 -12.60 9.94 -5.44
CA LEU A 58 -13.79 10.33 -4.66
C LEU A 58 -14.52 11.54 -5.24
N LEU A 59 -13.78 12.49 -5.82
CA LEU A 59 -14.34 13.73 -6.33
C LEU A 59 -14.75 13.55 -7.80
N ASN A 60 -16.00 13.90 -8.11
CA ASN A 60 -16.47 14.07 -9.48
C ASN A 60 -16.30 15.54 -9.91
N PRO A 61 -16.07 15.81 -11.20
CA PRO A 61 -16.01 17.17 -11.72
C PRO A 61 -17.28 17.98 -11.47
#